data_AF-A0A949AP80-F1
#
_entry.id   AF-A0A949AP80-F1
#
_cell.length_a   1.000
_cell.length_b   1.000
_cell.length_c   1.000
_cell.angle_alpha   90.00
_cell.angle_beta   90.00
_cell.angle_gamma   90.00
#
_symmetry.space_group_name_H-M   'P 1'
#
loop_
_entity.id
_entity.type
_entity.pdbx_description
1 polymer ?
#
loop_
_entity_poly.entity_id
_entity_poly.type
_entity_poly.pdbx_seq_one_letter_code
_entity_poly.pdbx_strand_id
1 'polypeptide(L)'
;MSFNDSRFDFRVNARKKISWFIDEKGANGKGYVRNISSSGMLLEIDSDLAPTDRSFFAIDTSTEEDSFIPKKGQLVWSKKKGFSKRKYLCGIEFIEPTQKILLNLKNKIKEKISQLDKINTITNFISLILALAIIGLTAYTVSVGVETYNKMSLANIKMFAVSSKQATLTQNYASLYRDSELRLLEATQELNASSIMFKDVTADLEMTKAILVQTETMLADARNDMANKMQTEISNLTALKEKELAAVRAELVAQIKVLEDKSIDLKGEIALLDSNLKYYEGNIKNIGEGKVLLQLYHDNMNLVKSKIKDFKIEAKLVRTQALREMDRVRVLLGNNGYFIKNGEVVKVDIESYNSAVMNAGAQVEIKVENFK
;
A
#
# COMPACT_ATOMS: atom_id res chain seq x y z
N MET A 1 -68.77 60.01 -19.24
CA MET A 1 -70.21 59.81 -18.92
C MET A 1 -70.98 60.92 -19.60
N SER A 2 -71.67 60.62 -20.70
CA SER A 2 -72.50 61.56 -21.44
C SER A 2 -73.87 61.65 -20.75
N PHE A 3 -74.16 62.78 -20.09
CA PHE A 3 -75.50 63.08 -19.61
C PHE A 3 -76.28 63.68 -20.78
N ASN A 4 -77.22 62.90 -21.31
CA ASN A 4 -78.18 63.36 -22.30
C ASN A 4 -79.20 64.26 -21.58
N ASP A 5 -78.82 65.52 -21.32
CA ASP A 5 -79.65 66.50 -20.63
C ASP A 5 -80.49 67.25 -21.68
N SER A 6 -81.73 66.83 -21.90
CA SER A 6 -82.70 67.47 -22.80
C SER A 6 -83.21 68.81 -22.25
N ARG A 7 -82.44 69.48 -21.39
CA ARG A 7 -82.83 70.69 -20.66
C ARG A 7 -82.06 71.89 -21.21
N PHE A 8 -82.79 72.95 -21.55
CA PHE A 8 -82.22 74.18 -22.07
C PHE A 8 -81.47 75.02 -21.03
N ASP A 9 -81.71 74.82 -19.72
CA ASP A 9 -81.12 75.64 -18.65
C ASP A 9 -80.52 74.83 -17.49
N PHE A 10 -79.32 75.24 -17.05
CA PHE A 10 -78.61 74.66 -15.90
C PHE A 10 -79.36 74.95 -14.58
N ARG A 11 -79.59 73.91 -13.77
CA ARG A 11 -80.29 74.00 -12.48
C ARG A 11 -79.31 73.98 -11.31
N VAL A 12 -79.39 74.98 -10.45
CA VAL A 12 -78.62 75.04 -9.20
C VAL A 12 -79.47 74.62 -8.00
N ASN A 13 -78.87 73.90 -7.06
CA ASN A 13 -79.51 73.57 -5.79
C ASN A 13 -79.65 74.86 -4.96
N ALA A 14 -80.88 75.18 -4.55
CA ALA A 14 -81.18 76.41 -3.79
C ALA A 14 -81.51 76.12 -2.31
N ARG A 15 -82.28 75.06 -2.05
CA ARG A 15 -82.75 74.60 -0.73
C ARG A 15 -83.30 75.72 0.18
N LYS A 16 -83.96 76.74 -0.41
CA LYS A 16 -84.53 77.87 0.35
C LYS A 16 -85.95 77.56 0.82
N LYS A 17 -86.26 77.91 2.06
CA LYS A 17 -87.64 77.90 2.58
C LYS A 17 -88.43 79.04 1.97
N ILE A 18 -89.66 78.75 1.56
CA ILE A 18 -90.58 79.75 1.03
C ILE A 18 -91.98 79.54 1.61
N SER A 19 -92.77 80.60 1.61
CA SER A 19 -94.22 80.51 1.75
C SER A 19 -94.84 80.58 0.36
N TRP A 20 -95.90 79.82 0.11
CA TRP A 20 -96.58 79.81 -1.18
C TRP A 20 -98.09 79.93 -0.98
N PHE A 21 -98.76 80.46 -2.00
CA PHE A 21 -100.20 80.66 -2.07
C PHE A 21 -100.69 80.34 -3.50
N ILE A 22 -101.86 79.71 -3.62
CA ILE A 22 -102.54 79.46 -4.89
C ILE A 22 -103.81 80.32 -4.95
N ASP A 23 -103.82 81.30 -5.85
CA ASP A 23 -104.88 82.32 -5.98
C ASP A 23 -106.28 81.70 -6.19
N GLU A 24 -106.37 80.60 -6.95
CA GLU A 24 -107.66 80.00 -7.36
C GLU A 24 -108.39 79.21 -6.27
N LYS A 25 -107.67 78.70 -5.25
CA LYS A 25 -108.23 77.78 -4.24
C LYS A 25 -108.06 78.27 -2.80
N GLY A 26 -107.44 79.44 -2.61
CA GLY A 26 -107.13 79.97 -1.28
C GLY A 26 -106.15 79.10 -0.48
N ALA A 27 -105.47 78.15 -1.13
CA ALA A 27 -104.54 77.23 -0.47
C ALA A 27 -103.22 77.94 -0.23
N ASN A 28 -102.73 77.91 1.01
CA ASN A 28 -101.41 78.40 1.37
C ASN A 28 -100.60 77.30 2.08
N GLY A 29 -99.30 77.49 2.12
CA GLY A 29 -98.44 76.57 2.83
C GLY A 29 -96.99 77.01 2.86
N LYS A 30 -96.17 76.15 3.46
CA LYS A 30 -94.71 76.30 3.48
C LYS A 30 -94.08 75.26 2.56
N GLY A 31 -92.95 75.61 1.99
CA GLY A 31 -92.24 74.74 1.06
C GLY A 31 -90.76 75.03 0.99
N TYR A 32 -90.07 74.27 0.15
CA TYR A 32 -88.66 74.41 -0.12
C TYR A 32 -88.41 74.45 -1.63
N VAL A 33 -87.70 75.47 -2.10
CA VAL A 33 -87.14 75.45 -3.44
C VAL A 33 -85.96 74.48 -3.44
N ARG A 34 -86.09 73.34 -4.09
CA ARG A 34 -85.03 72.32 -4.18
C ARG A 34 -83.96 72.78 -5.13
N ASN A 35 -84.31 72.96 -6.39
CA ASN A 35 -83.42 73.50 -7.42
C ASN A 35 -84.12 74.57 -8.24
N ILE A 36 -83.33 75.41 -8.91
CA ILE A 36 -83.79 76.56 -9.68
C ILE A 36 -82.92 76.75 -10.93
N SER A 37 -83.52 77.06 -12.06
CA SER A 37 -82.90 77.45 -13.34
C SER A 37 -83.44 78.79 -13.80
N SER A 38 -82.90 79.35 -14.89
CA SER A 38 -83.34 80.60 -15.52
C SER A 38 -84.84 80.66 -15.84
N SER A 39 -85.43 79.53 -16.20
CA SER A 39 -86.81 79.39 -16.69
C SER A 39 -87.79 78.82 -15.65
N GLY A 40 -87.32 78.20 -14.58
CA GLY A 40 -88.22 77.51 -13.66
C GLY A 40 -87.55 77.01 -12.38
N MET A 41 -88.36 76.53 -11.45
CA MET A 41 -87.89 75.97 -10.19
C MET A 41 -88.59 74.66 -9.85
N LEU A 42 -87.90 73.81 -9.10
CA LEU A 42 -88.50 72.65 -8.46
C LEU A 42 -88.83 73.01 -7.02
N LEU A 43 -90.12 73.02 -6.72
CA LEU A 43 -90.65 73.32 -5.40
C LEU A 43 -91.07 72.03 -4.70
N GLU A 44 -90.80 71.92 -3.41
CA GLU A 44 -91.38 70.91 -2.53
C GLU A 44 -92.34 71.58 -1.57
N ILE A 45 -93.61 71.23 -1.65
CA ILE A 45 -94.67 71.82 -0.82
C ILE A 45 -95.26 70.77 0.12
N ASP A 46 -95.70 71.24 1.28
CA ASP A 46 -96.55 70.49 2.21
C ASP A 46 -97.98 70.99 2.04
N SER A 47 -98.87 70.15 1.52
CA SER A 47 -100.26 70.48 1.22
C SER A 47 -101.14 69.24 1.40
N ASP A 48 -102.28 69.40 2.07
CA ASP A 48 -103.28 68.34 2.21
C ASP A 48 -104.04 68.07 0.90
N LEU A 49 -104.05 69.05 -0.01
CA LEU A 49 -104.69 68.97 -1.32
C LEU A 49 -103.64 68.86 -2.43
N ALA A 50 -103.91 68.00 -3.42
CA ALA A 50 -103.08 67.93 -4.62
C ALA A 50 -103.23 69.23 -5.43
N PRO A 51 -102.12 69.90 -5.79
CA PRO A 51 -102.19 71.09 -6.63
C PRO A 51 -102.69 70.71 -8.03
N THR A 52 -103.54 71.55 -8.61
CA THR A 52 -104.15 71.30 -9.92
C THR A 52 -103.22 71.77 -11.03
N ASP A 53 -103.18 71.02 -12.13
CA ASP A 53 -102.35 71.38 -13.28
C ASP A 53 -102.72 72.78 -13.79
N ARG A 54 -101.69 73.58 -14.11
CA ARG A 54 -101.78 75.00 -14.51
C ARG A 54 -102.15 76.02 -13.44
N SER A 55 -102.28 75.64 -12.16
CA SER A 55 -102.48 76.62 -11.08
C SER A 55 -101.32 77.61 -10.96
N PHE A 56 -101.66 78.85 -10.64
CA PHE A 56 -100.70 79.94 -10.41
C PHE A 56 -100.25 79.97 -8.95
N PHE A 57 -98.94 79.93 -8.74
CA PHE A 57 -98.31 80.04 -7.43
C PHE A 57 -97.81 81.47 -7.22
N ALA A 58 -98.28 82.12 -6.17
CA ALA A 58 -97.66 83.29 -5.58
C ALA A 58 -96.68 82.83 -4.49
N ILE A 59 -95.42 83.23 -4.61
CA ILE A 59 -94.34 82.84 -3.71
C ILE A 59 -93.92 84.06 -2.91
N ASP A 60 -94.05 83.95 -1.60
CA ASP A 60 -93.57 84.96 -0.67
C ASP A 60 -92.24 84.51 -0.07
N THR A 61 -91.24 85.39 -0.22
CA THR A 61 -89.92 85.22 0.36
C THR A 61 -89.70 86.35 1.35
N SER A 62 -89.52 85.99 2.63
CA SER A 62 -89.40 86.91 3.78
C SER A 62 -88.22 87.90 3.74
N THR A 63 -87.44 87.95 2.65
CA THR A 63 -86.29 88.83 2.46
C THR A 63 -86.34 89.39 1.04
N GLU A 64 -86.79 90.63 0.89
CA GLU A 64 -87.08 91.23 -0.43
C GLU A 64 -85.86 91.76 -1.18
N GLU A 65 -84.78 92.17 -0.49
CA GLU A 65 -83.73 92.95 -1.15
C GLU A 65 -82.76 92.13 -2.04
N ASP A 66 -82.56 90.84 -1.71
CA ASP A 66 -81.65 89.90 -2.40
C ASP A 66 -82.33 88.59 -2.86
N SER A 67 -83.65 88.62 -3.06
CA SER A 67 -84.37 87.44 -3.54
C SER A 67 -84.06 87.16 -5.02
N PHE A 68 -83.60 85.93 -5.30
CA PHE A 68 -83.43 85.39 -6.67
C PHE A 68 -84.60 84.46 -7.06
N ILE A 69 -85.64 84.40 -6.22
CA ILE A 69 -86.82 83.55 -6.44
C ILE A 69 -87.94 84.44 -7.01
N PRO A 70 -88.47 84.14 -8.20
CA PRO A 70 -89.61 84.84 -8.75
C PRO A 70 -90.85 84.74 -7.85
N LYS A 71 -91.60 85.84 -7.72
CA LYS A 71 -92.80 85.93 -6.89
C LYS A 71 -94.02 85.22 -7.50
N LYS A 72 -94.02 84.94 -8.81
CA LYS A 72 -95.11 84.26 -9.50
C LYS A 72 -94.58 83.15 -10.41
N GLY A 73 -95.31 82.05 -10.49
CA GLY A 73 -95.02 80.98 -11.43
C GLY A 73 -96.21 80.05 -11.69
N GLN A 74 -96.18 79.36 -12.82
CA GLN A 74 -97.20 78.40 -13.23
C GLN A 74 -96.77 76.98 -12.87
N LEU A 75 -97.69 76.18 -12.36
CA LEU A 75 -97.48 74.75 -12.22
C LEU A 75 -97.50 74.05 -13.58
N VAL A 76 -96.36 73.46 -13.95
CA VAL A 76 -96.22 72.65 -15.17
C VAL A 76 -96.51 71.19 -14.89
N TRP A 77 -96.07 70.69 -13.73
CA TRP A 77 -96.35 69.32 -13.29
C TRP A 77 -96.28 69.21 -11.78
N SER A 78 -97.01 68.26 -11.21
CA SER A 78 -96.87 67.87 -9.81
C SER A 78 -96.72 66.36 -9.67
N LYS A 79 -95.98 65.93 -8.65
CA LYS A 79 -95.79 64.52 -8.30
C LYS A 79 -95.77 64.37 -6.79
N LYS A 80 -96.55 63.42 -6.26
CA LYS A 80 -96.52 63.09 -4.84
C LYS A 80 -95.16 62.50 -4.44
N LYS A 81 -94.58 62.99 -3.36
CA LYS A 81 -93.22 62.61 -2.92
C LYS A 81 -93.27 61.49 -1.88
N GLY A 82 -93.12 60.24 -2.34
CA GLY A 82 -93.06 59.06 -1.49
C GLY A 82 -94.38 58.72 -0.76
N PHE A 83 -94.29 57.98 0.35
CA PHE A 83 -95.45 57.51 1.13
C PHE A 83 -96.10 58.56 2.05
N SER A 84 -95.52 59.76 2.17
CA SER A 84 -96.11 60.81 3.00
C SER A 84 -97.35 61.40 2.31
N LYS A 85 -98.49 61.43 3.02
CA LYS A 85 -99.76 61.87 2.45
C LYS A 85 -99.80 63.35 2.07
N ARG A 86 -98.85 64.18 2.54
CA ARG A 86 -98.91 65.65 2.43
C ARG A 86 -97.83 66.33 1.59
N LYS A 87 -96.84 65.59 1.06
CA LYS A 87 -95.71 66.21 0.33
C LYS A 87 -95.81 66.05 -1.17
N TYR A 88 -95.67 67.17 -1.89
CA TYR A 88 -95.67 67.22 -3.36
C TYR A 88 -94.38 67.88 -3.88
N LEU A 89 -93.87 67.34 -4.98
CA LEU A 89 -92.86 67.96 -5.82
C LEU A 89 -93.58 68.63 -7.00
N CYS A 90 -93.31 69.91 -7.18
CA CYS A 90 -93.96 70.76 -8.16
C CYS A 90 -92.92 71.38 -9.09
N GLY A 91 -93.04 71.15 -10.39
CA GLY A 91 -92.31 71.89 -11.40
C GLY A 91 -93.02 73.21 -11.67
N ILE A 92 -92.38 74.32 -11.33
CA ILE A 92 -92.92 75.67 -11.52
C ILE A 92 -92.14 76.37 -12.63
N GLU A 93 -92.84 76.88 -13.64
CA GLU A 93 -92.29 77.76 -14.67
C GLU A 93 -92.53 79.23 -14.29
N PHE A 94 -91.59 80.12 -14.59
CA PHE A 94 -91.69 81.51 -14.17
C PHE A 94 -92.60 82.31 -15.09
N ILE A 95 -93.41 83.19 -14.50
CA ILE A 95 -94.25 84.14 -15.24
C ILE A 95 -93.69 85.53 -15.01
N GLU A 96 -93.25 86.19 -16.08
CA GLU A 96 -92.75 87.58 -16.10
C GLU A 96 -91.82 87.93 -14.92
N PRO A 97 -90.71 87.21 -14.72
CA PRO A 97 -89.79 87.51 -13.63
C PRO A 97 -89.14 88.89 -13.83
N THR A 98 -89.08 89.69 -12.75
CA THR A 98 -88.42 91.01 -12.78
C THR A 98 -86.95 90.87 -13.20
N GLN A 99 -86.44 91.79 -14.01
CA GLN A 99 -85.06 91.75 -14.53
C GLN A 99 -83.99 91.64 -13.42
N LYS A 100 -84.20 92.27 -12.27
CA LYS A 100 -83.30 92.16 -11.08
C LYS A 100 -83.19 90.71 -10.57
N ILE A 101 -84.31 89.99 -10.52
CA ILE A 101 -84.38 88.61 -10.04
C ILE A 101 -83.66 87.68 -11.03
N LEU A 102 -83.87 87.88 -12.33
CA LEU A 102 -83.17 87.14 -13.38
C LEU A 102 -81.65 87.35 -13.33
N LEU A 103 -81.18 88.57 -13.08
CA LEU A 103 -79.76 88.88 -12.96
C LEU A 103 -79.14 88.18 -11.73
N ASN A 104 -79.79 88.28 -10.57
CA ASN A 104 -79.35 87.60 -9.34
C ASN A 104 -79.29 86.08 -9.51
N LEU A 105 -80.27 85.52 -10.21
CA LEU A 105 -80.32 84.09 -10.52
C LEU A 105 -79.21 83.66 -11.47
N LYS A 106 -78.97 84.42 -12.55
CA LYS A 106 -77.84 84.17 -13.49
C LYS A 106 -76.49 84.25 -12.78
N ASN A 107 -76.30 85.22 -11.89
CA ASN A 107 -75.07 85.35 -11.11
C ASN A 107 -74.85 84.14 -10.20
N LYS A 108 -75.91 83.68 -9.52
CA LYS A 108 -75.85 82.49 -8.68
C LYS A 108 -75.57 81.20 -9.47
N ILE A 109 -76.14 81.07 -10.67
CA ILE A 109 -75.85 79.96 -11.58
C ILE A 109 -74.39 79.98 -12.00
N LYS A 110 -73.87 81.13 -12.45
CA LYS A 110 -72.47 81.31 -12.83
C LYS A 110 -71.50 81.00 -11.69
N GLU A 111 -71.79 81.46 -10.48
CA GLU A 111 -70.97 81.19 -9.30
C GLU A 111 -70.87 79.68 -9.01
N LYS A 112 -71.98 78.95 -9.11
CA LYS A 112 -72.01 77.50 -8.90
C LYS A 112 -71.28 76.72 -10.00
N ILE A 113 -71.41 77.14 -11.26
CA ILE A 113 -70.65 76.55 -12.36
C ILE A 113 -69.15 76.76 -12.14
N SER A 114 -68.72 77.98 -11.79
CA SER A 114 -67.32 78.28 -11.48
C SER A 114 -66.78 77.46 -10.29
N GLN A 115 -67.60 77.20 -9.26
CA GLN A 115 -67.21 76.33 -8.16
C GLN A 115 -66.99 74.87 -8.62
N LEU A 116 -67.84 74.35 -9.51
CA LEU A 116 -67.69 73.01 -10.06
C LEU A 116 -66.45 72.89 -10.95
N ASP A 117 -66.18 73.89 -11.78
CA ASP A 117 -64.97 73.91 -12.62
C ASP A 117 -63.69 73.91 -11.77
N LYS A 118 -63.66 74.68 -10.67
CA LYS A 118 -62.53 74.67 -9.72
C LYS A 118 -62.33 73.30 -9.05
N ILE A 119 -63.42 72.60 -8.72
CA ILE A 119 -63.32 71.25 -8.14
C ILE A 119 -62.76 70.29 -9.20
N ASN A 120 -63.24 70.37 -10.44
CA ASN A 120 -62.78 69.51 -11.53
C ASN A 120 -61.30 69.74 -11.87
N THR A 121 -60.81 70.98 -11.85
CA THR A 121 -59.38 71.26 -12.08
C THR A 121 -58.51 70.70 -10.95
N ILE A 122 -58.95 70.81 -9.69
CA ILE A 122 -58.25 70.21 -8.54
C ILE A 122 -58.22 68.68 -8.66
N THR A 123 -59.35 68.04 -8.99
CA THR A 123 -59.38 66.57 -9.15
C THR A 123 -58.51 66.10 -10.30
N ASN A 124 -58.46 66.84 -11.41
CA ASN A 124 -57.57 66.52 -12.53
C ASN A 124 -56.09 66.67 -12.13
N PHE A 125 -55.75 67.70 -11.36
CA PHE A 125 -54.39 67.91 -10.85
C PHE A 125 -53.96 66.79 -9.90
N ILE A 126 -54.82 66.40 -8.95
CA ILE A 126 -54.57 65.26 -8.05
C ILE A 126 -54.39 63.97 -8.86
N SER A 127 -55.23 63.74 -9.87
CA SER A 127 -55.14 62.55 -10.73
C SER A 127 -53.82 62.50 -11.50
N LEU A 128 -53.33 63.65 -11.97
CA LEU A 128 -52.04 63.76 -12.66
C LEU A 128 -50.86 63.47 -11.74
N ILE A 129 -50.88 64.00 -10.51
CA ILE A 129 -49.86 63.67 -9.49
C ILE A 129 -49.87 62.17 -9.20
N LEU A 130 -51.05 61.58 -9.03
CA LEU A 130 -51.18 60.14 -8.76
C LEU A 130 -50.62 59.30 -9.92
N ALA A 131 -50.90 59.70 -11.16
CA ALA A 131 -50.37 59.02 -12.34
C ALA A 131 -48.84 59.08 -12.40
N LEU A 132 -48.24 60.25 -12.11
CA LEU A 132 -46.78 60.40 -12.03
C LEU A 132 -46.18 59.55 -10.91
N ALA A 133 -46.83 59.50 -9.75
CA ALA A 133 -46.38 58.66 -8.64
C ALA A 133 -46.39 57.16 -9.00
N ILE A 134 -47.45 56.69 -9.67
CA ILE A 134 -47.53 55.31 -10.15
C ILE A 134 -46.41 55.03 -11.16
N ILE A 135 -46.22 55.89 -12.17
CA ILE A 135 -45.14 55.73 -13.16
C ILE A 135 -43.77 55.66 -12.47
N GLY A 136 -43.52 56.54 -11.51
CA GLY A 136 -42.29 56.55 -10.72
C GLY A 136 -42.09 55.25 -9.92
N LEU A 137 -43.13 54.76 -9.26
CA LEU A 137 -43.07 53.49 -8.53
C LEU A 137 -42.79 52.32 -9.46
N THR A 138 -43.47 52.25 -10.61
CA THR A 138 -43.27 51.17 -11.58
C THR A 138 -41.84 51.18 -12.11
N ALA A 139 -41.32 52.35 -12.49
CA ALA A 139 -39.92 52.49 -12.94
C ALA A 139 -38.93 52.06 -11.85
N TYR A 140 -39.18 52.43 -10.59
CA TYR A 140 -38.36 52.01 -9.46
C TYR A 140 -38.37 50.49 -9.26
N THR A 141 -39.55 49.85 -9.27
CA THR A 141 -39.67 48.39 -9.13
C THR A 141 -38.95 47.62 -10.25
N VAL A 142 -39.03 48.12 -11.49
CA VAL A 142 -38.30 47.53 -12.63
C VAL A 142 -36.79 47.69 -12.44
N SER A 143 -36.32 48.86 -12.02
CA SER A 143 -34.88 49.11 -11.78
C SER A 143 -34.31 48.18 -10.71
N VAL A 144 -34.99 48.05 -9.57
CA VAL A 144 -34.60 47.11 -8.50
C VAL A 144 -34.67 45.66 -8.97
N GLY A 145 -35.68 45.31 -9.79
CA GLY A 145 -35.81 43.99 -10.42
C GLY A 145 -34.62 43.63 -11.31
N VAL A 146 -34.13 44.58 -12.11
CA VAL A 146 -32.94 44.37 -12.96
C VAL A 146 -31.68 44.20 -12.13
N GLU A 147 -31.49 45.02 -11.08
CA GLU A 147 -30.31 44.90 -10.21
C GLU A 147 -30.28 43.56 -9.46
N THR A 148 -31.42 43.14 -8.92
CA THR A 148 -31.57 41.85 -8.23
C THR A 148 -31.35 40.67 -9.17
N TYR A 149 -31.89 40.71 -10.40
CA TYR A 149 -31.64 39.70 -11.42
C TYR A 149 -30.16 39.58 -11.76
N ASN A 150 -29.46 40.70 -11.97
CA ASN A 150 -28.04 40.70 -12.28
C ASN A 150 -27.20 40.13 -11.13
N LYS A 151 -27.50 40.50 -9.87
CA LYS A 151 -26.84 39.94 -8.69
C LYS A 151 -27.08 38.43 -8.57
N MET A 152 -28.31 37.97 -8.81
CA MET A 152 -28.68 36.56 -8.74
C MET A 152 -28.02 35.75 -9.86
N SER A 153 -27.96 36.28 -11.08
CA SER A 153 -27.23 35.67 -12.20
C SER A 153 -25.73 35.52 -11.89
N LEU A 154 -25.10 36.57 -11.36
CA LEU A 154 -23.69 36.55 -10.97
C LEU A 154 -23.42 35.58 -9.80
N ALA A 155 -24.35 35.48 -8.84
CA ALA A 155 -24.28 34.50 -7.76
C ALA A 155 -24.40 33.07 -8.30
N ASN A 156 -25.32 32.81 -9.24
CA ASN A 156 -25.48 31.50 -9.88
C ASN A 156 -24.21 31.10 -10.65
N ILE A 157 -23.63 32.02 -11.44
CA ILE A 157 -22.36 31.75 -12.15
C ILE A 157 -21.25 31.37 -11.17
N LYS A 158 -21.12 32.09 -10.06
CA LYS A 158 -20.15 31.76 -9.00
C LYS A 158 -20.44 30.40 -8.37
N MET A 159 -21.71 30.10 -8.10
CA MET A 159 -22.13 28.82 -7.53
C MET A 159 -21.80 27.65 -8.46
N PHE A 160 -22.04 27.78 -9.77
CA PHE A 160 -21.63 26.77 -10.76
C PHE A 160 -20.12 26.59 -10.82
N ALA A 161 -19.34 27.67 -10.75
CA ALA A 161 -17.88 27.57 -10.72
C ALA A 161 -17.38 26.83 -9.46
N VAL A 162 -17.97 27.09 -8.29
CA VAL A 162 -17.66 26.39 -7.04
C VAL A 162 -18.07 24.92 -7.13
N SER A 163 -19.27 24.64 -7.62
CA SER A 163 -19.76 23.26 -7.81
C SER A 163 -18.88 22.47 -8.77
N SER A 164 -18.41 23.10 -9.85
CA SER A 164 -17.47 22.49 -10.80
C SER A 164 -16.13 22.15 -10.13
N LYS A 165 -15.56 23.10 -9.38
CA LYS A 165 -14.34 22.85 -8.58
C LYS A 165 -14.53 21.71 -7.57
N GLN A 166 -15.68 21.67 -6.89
CA GLN A 166 -15.99 20.61 -5.94
C GLN A 166 -16.13 19.25 -6.62
N ALA A 167 -16.73 19.20 -7.82
CA ALA A 167 -16.80 17.97 -8.61
C ALA A 167 -15.40 17.47 -9.02
N THR A 168 -14.52 18.37 -9.49
CA THR A 168 -13.13 18.01 -9.81
C THR A 168 -12.36 17.53 -8.58
N LEU A 169 -12.49 18.20 -7.43
CA LEU A 169 -11.86 17.75 -6.19
C LEU A 169 -12.35 16.37 -5.78
N THR A 170 -13.65 16.11 -5.89
CA THR A 170 -14.25 14.81 -5.56
C THR A 170 -13.71 13.71 -6.49
N GLN A 171 -13.60 13.99 -7.80
CA GLN A 171 -12.99 13.07 -8.76
C GLN A 171 -11.52 12.79 -8.44
N ASN A 172 -10.75 13.82 -8.08
CA ASN A 172 -9.35 13.66 -7.68
C ASN A 172 -9.19 12.86 -6.38
N TYR A 173 -10.09 13.05 -5.40
CA TYR A 173 -10.09 12.22 -4.20
C TYR A 173 -10.42 10.77 -4.54
N ALA A 174 -11.42 10.53 -5.38
CA ALA A 174 -11.77 9.17 -5.80
C ALA A 174 -10.61 8.47 -6.55
N SER A 175 -9.85 9.19 -7.38
CA SER A 175 -8.67 8.63 -8.05
C SER A 175 -7.53 8.34 -7.07
N LEU A 176 -7.26 9.25 -6.12
CA LEU A 176 -6.27 9.03 -5.05
C LEU A 176 -6.62 7.82 -4.17
N TYR A 177 -7.89 7.66 -3.82
CA TYR A 177 -8.35 6.49 -3.07
C TYR A 177 -8.10 5.20 -3.84
N ARG A 178 -8.44 5.15 -5.14
CA ARG A 178 -8.16 3.97 -5.99
C ARG A 178 -6.66 3.67 -6.10
N ASP A 179 -5.83 4.69 -6.27
CA ASP A 179 -4.36 4.51 -6.31
C ASP A 179 -3.84 3.94 -4.98
N SER A 180 -4.35 4.46 -3.85
CA SER A 180 -3.98 3.95 -2.52
C SER A 180 -4.42 2.50 -2.29
N GLU A 181 -5.60 2.11 -2.80
CA GLU A 181 -6.10 0.74 -2.72
C GLU A 181 -5.23 -0.22 -3.54
N LEU A 182 -4.81 0.19 -4.74
CA LEU A 182 -3.87 -0.56 -5.57
C LEU A 182 -2.51 -0.75 -4.88
N ARG A 183 -1.94 0.32 -4.31
CA ARG A 183 -0.68 0.22 -3.56
C ARG A 183 -0.78 -0.67 -2.33
N LEU A 184 -1.92 -0.64 -1.63
CA LEU A 184 -2.16 -1.52 -0.49
C LEU A 184 -2.23 -2.99 -0.94
N LEU A 185 -2.88 -3.26 -2.07
CA LEU A 185 -2.94 -4.61 -2.67
C LEU A 185 -1.54 -5.10 -3.04
N GLU A 186 -0.73 -4.26 -3.69
CA GLU A 186 0.65 -4.56 -4.07
C GLU A 186 1.51 -4.87 -2.83
N ALA A 187 1.48 -3.99 -1.82
CA ALA A 187 2.20 -4.20 -0.55
C ALA A 187 1.75 -5.49 0.17
N THR A 188 0.47 -5.83 0.08
CA THR A 188 -0.06 -7.08 0.66
C THR A 188 0.44 -8.30 -0.11
N GLN A 189 0.54 -8.23 -1.44
CA GLN A 189 1.11 -9.29 -2.26
C GLN A 189 2.60 -9.48 -1.98
N GLU A 190 3.37 -8.40 -1.89
CA GLU A 190 4.80 -8.43 -1.51
C GLU A 190 5.00 -9.03 -0.13
N LEU A 191 4.17 -8.64 0.85
CA LEU A 191 4.21 -9.19 2.21
C LEU A 191 3.93 -10.70 2.20
N ASN A 192 2.94 -11.15 1.44
CA ASN A 192 2.64 -12.58 1.31
C ASN A 192 3.79 -13.34 0.64
N ALA A 193 4.39 -12.80 -0.42
CA ALA A 193 5.54 -13.40 -1.07
C ALA A 193 6.75 -13.50 -0.13
N SER A 194 7.04 -12.44 0.62
CA SER A 194 8.10 -12.42 1.63
C SER A 194 7.83 -13.43 2.76
N SER A 195 6.58 -13.53 3.23
CA SER A 195 6.17 -14.52 4.23
C SER A 195 6.40 -15.96 3.75
N ILE A 196 6.09 -16.26 2.48
CA ILE A 196 6.39 -17.57 1.88
C ILE A 196 7.91 -17.81 1.86
N MET A 197 8.71 -16.84 1.40
CA MET A 197 10.17 -16.96 1.40
C MET A 197 10.73 -17.19 2.81
N PHE A 198 10.21 -16.50 3.83
CA PHE A 198 10.63 -16.72 5.22
C PHE A 198 10.32 -18.14 5.69
N LYS A 199 9.17 -18.69 5.30
CA LYS A 199 8.79 -20.06 5.63
C LYS A 199 9.74 -21.06 4.97
N ASP A 200 10.09 -20.85 3.70
CA ASP A 200 11.02 -21.71 2.96
C ASP A 200 12.44 -21.65 3.57
N VAL A 201 12.96 -20.46 3.84
CA VAL A 201 14.27 -20.29 4.51
C VAL A 201 14.29 -20.95 5.90
N THR A 202 13.17 -20.89 6.63
CA THR A 202 13.06 -21.58 7.92
C THR A 202 13.09 -23.10 7.74
N ALA A 203 12.42 -23.64 6.72
CA ALA A 203 12.46 -25.06 6.41
C ALA A 203 13.86 -25.53 5.99
N ASP A 204 14.55 -24.76 5.13
CA ASP A 204 15.93 -25.03 4.72
C ASP A 204 16.90 -25.00 5.90
N LEU A 205 16.70 -24.09 6.84
CA LEU A 205 17.51 -24.01 8.06
C LEU A 205 17.32 -25.25 8.93
N GLU A 206 16.09 -25.71 9.11
CA GLU A 206 15.80 -26.95 9.86
C GLU A 206 16.37 -28.19 9.15
N MET A 207 16.28 -28.26 7.82
CA MET A 207 16.92 -29.31 7.03
C MET A 207 18.45 -29.29 7.18
N THR A 208 19.06 -28.10 7.13
CA THR A 208 20.51 -27.92 7.30
C THR A 208 20.94 -28.33 8.70
N LYS A 209 20.18 -27.97 9.75
CA LYS A 209 20.45 -28.44 11.12
C LYS A 209 20.37 -29.96 11.20
N ALA A 210 19.37 -30.59 10.58
CA ALA A 210 19.25 -32.05 10.57
C ALA A 210 20.45 -32.72 9.87
N ILE A 211 20.90 -32.19 8.72
CA ILE A 211 22.11 -32.66 8.02
C ILE A 211 23.35 -32.46 8.88
N LEU A 212 23.48 -31.33 9.58
CA LEU A 212 24.60 -31.07 10.48
C LEU A 212 24.65 -32.10 11.60
N VAL A 213 23.53 -32.34 12.29
CA VAL A 213 23.43 -33.38 13.34
C VAL A 213 23.77 -34.75 12.78
N GLN A 214 23.27 -35.10 11.59
CA GLN A 214 23.62 -36.37 10.93
C GLN A 214 25.12 -36.45 10.64
N THR A 215 25.73 -35.38 10.15
CA THR A 215 27.17 -35.33 9.86
C THR A 215 28.01 -35.44 11.14
N GLU A 216 27.60 -34.78 12.22
CA GLU A 216 28.24 -34.90 13.53
C GLU A 216 28.16 -36.34 14.07
N THR A 217 27.01 -37.01 13.92
CA THR A 217 26.88 -38.43 14.29
C THR A 217 27.77 -39.33 13.44
N MET A 218 27.82 -39.13 12.12
CA MET A 218 28.69 -39.88 11.22
C MET A 218 30.18 -39.68 11.54
N LEU A 219 30.58 -38.46 11.90
CA LEU A 219 31.96 -38.17 12.33
C LEU A 219 32.30 -38.83 13.67
N ALA A 220 31.37 -38.82 14.62
CA ALA A 220 31.54 -39.53 15.90
C ALA A 220 31.68 -41.05 15.67
N ASP A 221 30.82 -41.64 14.83
CA ASP A 221 30.86 -43.06 14.48
C ASP A 221 32.16 -43.43 13.75
N ALA A 222 32.58 -42.64 12.76
CA ALA A 222 33.84 -42.85 12.05
C ALA A 222 35.04 -42.75 12.98
N ARG A 223 35.03 -41.79 13.92
CA ARG A 223 36.08 -41.65 14.93
C ARG A 223 36.12 -42.86 15.87
N ASN A 224 34.96 -43.35 16.31
CA ASN A 224 34.86 -44.53 17.17
C ASN A 224 35.31 -45.81 16.43
N ASP A 225 34.87 -46.01 15.19
CA ASP A 225 35.30 -47.15 14.37
C ASP A 225 36.81 -47.11 14.11
N MET A 226 37.37 -45.95 13.79
CA MET A 226 38.82 -45.78 13.63
C MET A 226 39.57 -46.05 14.93
N ALA A 227 39.09 -45.53 16.08
CA ALA A 227 39.70 -45.81 17.38
C ALA A 227 39.65 -47.31 17.72
N ASN A 228 38.53 -47.98 17.46
CA ASN A 228 38.37 -49.42 17.69
C ASN A 228 39.28 -50.25 16.77
N LYS A 229 39.38 -49.89 15.48
CA LYS A 229 40.29 -50.53 14.52
C LYS A 229 41.74 -50.35 14.92
N MET A 230 42.16 -49.12 15.27
CA MET A 230 43.50 -48.84 15.76
C MET A 230 43.80 -49.61 17.04
N GLN A 231 42.87 -49.64 18.00
CA GLN A 231 43.04 -50.38 19.24
C GLN A 231 43.19 -51.90 18.98
N THR A 232 42.41 -52.43 18.04
CA THR A 232 42.49 -53.84 17.63
C THR A 232 43.82 -54.14 16.93
N GLU A 233 44.27 -53.27 16.03
CA GLU A 233 45.57 -53.42 15.35
C GLU A 233 46.74 -53.34 16.32
N ILE A 234 46.72 -52.38 17.27
CA ILE A 234 47.69 -52.29 18.36
C ILE A 234 47.69 -53.58 19.19
N SER A 235 46.52 -54.11 19.54
CA SER A 235 46.40 -55.37 20.28
C SER A 235 46.95 -56.57 19.50
N ASN A 236 46.72 -56.62 18.19
CA ASN A 236 47.23 -57.70 17.33
C ASN A 236 48.75 -57.61 17.16
N LEU A 237 49.28 -56.41 16.94
CA LEU A 237 50.72 -56.16 16.81
C LEU A 237 51.47 -56.48 18.10
N THR A 238 50.91 -56.10 19.26
CA THR A 238 51.50 -56.43 20.57
C THR A 238 51.53 -57.94 20.80
N ALA A 239 50.43 -58.66 20.53
CA ALA A 239 50.40 -60.12 20.63
C ALA A 239 51.38 -60.82 19.68
N LEU A 240 51.53 -60.32 18.45
CA LEU A 240 52.49 -60.84 17.48
C LEU A 240 53.92 -60.63 17.96
N LYS A 241 54.27 -59.43 18.45
CA LYS A 241 55.59 -59.15 19.02
C LYS A 241 55.90 -60.01 20.24
N GLU A 242 54.93 -60.25 21.11
CA GLU A 242 55.12 -61.15 22.25
C GLU A 242 55.41 -62.59 21.81
N LYS A 243 54.69 -63.07 20.78
CA LYS A 243 54.93 -64.40 20.21
C LYS A 243 56.31 -64.52 19.56
N GLU A 244 56.72 -63.53 18.78
CA GLU A 244 58.06 -63.50 18.17
C GLU A 244 59.16 -63.45 19.23
N LEU A 245 59.01 -62.60 20.26
CA LEU A 245 59.95 -62.54 21.38
C LEU A 245 60.00 -63.86 22.16
N ALA A 246 58.86 -64.54 22.36
CA ALA A 246 58.83 -65.85 23.00
C ALA A 246 59.57 -66.92 22.16
N ALA A 247 59.40 -66.90 20.84
CA ALA A 247 60.12 -67.82 19.93
C ALA A 247 61.63 -67.57 19.96
N VAL A 248 62.07 -66.31 19.85
CA VAL A 248 63.49 -65.93 19.93
C VAL A 248 64.08 -66.30 21.30
N ARG A 249 63.33 -66.09 22.39
CA ARG A 249 63.76 -66.54 23.73
C ARG A 249 63.94 -68.05 23.81
N ALA A 250 62.99 -68.82 23.26
CA ALA A 250 63.10 -70.28 23.25
C ALA A 250 64.32 -70.76 22.43
N GLU A 251 64.58 -70.13 21.29
CA GLU A 251 65.75 -70.44 20.46
C GLU A 251 67.06 -70.10 21.19
N LEU A 252 67.16 -68.91 21.81
CA LEU A 252 68.33 -68.53 22.60
C LEU A 252 68.57 -69.49 23.77
N VAL A 253 67.52 -69.92 24.47
CA VAL A 253 67.64 -70.91 25.55
C VAL A 253 68.15 -72.25 25.01
N ALA A 254 67.67 -72.70 23.85
CA ALA A 254 68.17 -73.91 23.22
C ALA A 254 69.64 -73.79 22.81
N GLN A 255 70.05 -72.65 22.24
CA GLN A 255 71.45 -72.38 21.90
C GLN A 255 72.36 -72.34 23.12
N ILE A 256 71.91 -71.70 24.22
CA ILE A 256 72.64 -71.69 25.50
C ILE A 256 72.87 -73.13 25.98
N LYS A 257 71.83 -73.97 25.97
CA LYS A 257 71.94 -75.37 26.38
C LYS A 257 72.97 -76.14 25.54
N VAL A 258 72.95 -75.98 24.22
CA VAL A 258 73.94 -76.62 23.32
C VAL A 258 75.37 -76.16 23.65
N LEU A 259 75.56 -74.89 24.00
CA LEU A 259 76.87 -74.37 24.41
C LEU A 259 77.30 -74.88 25.78
N GLU A 260 76.38 -75.03 26.72
CA GLU A 260 76.63 -75.64 28.03
C GLU A 260 77.05 -77.11 27.89
N ASP A 261 76.32 -77.89 27.10
CA ASP A 261 76.64 -79.30 26.81
C ASP A 261 78.04 -79.42 26.18
N LYS A 262 78.35 -78.58 25.18
CA LYS A 262 79.71 -78.51 24.60
C LYS A 262 80.78 -78.12 25.62
N SER A 263 80.47 -77.22 26.55
CA SER A 263 81.42 -76.84 27.61
C SER A 263 81.70 -77.99 28.57
N ILE A 264 80.68 -78.80 28.88
CA ILE A 264 80.82 -80.03 29.68
C ILE A 264 81.68 -81.05 28.93
N ASP A 265 81.41 -81.29 27.65
CA ASP A 265 82.18 -82.21 26.82
C ASP A 265 83.66 -81.79 26.74
N LEU A 266 83.92 -80.51 26.47
CA LEU A 266 85.29 -79.96 26.43
C LEU A 266 85.99 -80.08 27.79
N LYS A 267 85.29 -79.87 28.92
CA LYS A 267 85.86 -80.13 30.25
C LYS A 267 86.21 -81.60 30.44
N GLY A 268 85.37 -82.50 29.93
CA GLY A 268 85.64 -83.94 29.92
C GLY A 268 86.87 -84.30 29.09
N GLU A 269 86.99 -83.74 27.89
CA GLU A 269 88.17 -83.90 27.03
C GLU A 269 89.43 -83.36 27.68
N ILE A 270 89.37 -82.18 28.31
CA ILE A 270 90.51 -81.61 29.05
C ILE A 270 90.93 -82.52 30.21
N ALA A 271 89.97 -83.06 30.98
CA ALA A 271 90.28 -83.99 32.07
C ALA A 271 90.92 -85.29 31.57
N LEU A 272 90.46 -85.80 30.41
CA LEU A 272 91.07 -86.95 29.72
C LEU A 272 92.49 -86.65 29.26
N LEU A 273 92.72 -85.49 28.63
CA LEU A 273 94.04 -85.04 28.22
C LEU A 273 95.00 -84.88 29.40
N ASP A 274 94.53 -84.30 30.51
CA ASP A 274 95.32 -84.13 31.74
C ASP A 274 95.71 -85.49 32.34
N SER A 275 94.78 -86.47 32.34
CA SER A 275 95.07 -87.84 32.76
C SER A 275 96.08 -88.56 31.85
N ASN A 276 95.99 -88.33 30.54
CA ASN A 276 96.93 -88.88 29.56
C ASN A 276 98.32 -88.26 29.72
N LEU A 277 98.42 -86.95 29.95
CA LEU A 277 99.68 -86.24 30.18
C LEU A 277 100.41 -86.71 31.43
N LYS A 278 99.68 -87.10 32.48
CA LYS A 278 100.24 -87.69 33.71
C LYS A 278 101.01 -88.99 33.48
N TYR A 279 100.74 -89.70 32.39
CA TYR A 279 101.46 -90.91 31.98
C TYR A 279 102.78 -90.59 31.25
N TYR A 280 102.98 -89.36 30.77
CA TYR A 280 104.15 -88.91 30.02
C TYR A 280 105.21 -88.17 30.87
N GLU A 281 105.00 -88.01 32.19
CA GLU A 281 105.98 -87.40 33.10
C GLU A 281 107.08 -88.37 33.59
N GLY A 282 107.03 -89.65 33.20
CA GLY A 282 108.00 -90.67 33.59
C GLY A 282 109.08 -90.93 32.53
N ASN A 283 110.36 -90.74 32.90
CA ASN A 283 111.53 -91.08 32.07
C ASN A 283 111.49 -92.56 31.59
N ILE A 284 111.70 -92.77 30.29
CA ILE A 284 111.78 -94.07 29.61
C ILE A 284 112.86 -94.94 30.27
N LYS A 285 112.47 -96.09 30.86
CA LYS A 285 113.35 -96.98 31.62
C LYS A 285 113.77 -98.23 30.84
N ASN A 286 113.14 -98.55 29.69
CA ASN A 286 113.56 -99.70 28.89
C ASN A 286 113.43 -99.52 27.35
N ILE A 287 114.19 -100.31 26.58
CA ILE A 287 114.21 -100.30 25.10
C ILE A 287 112.86 -100.71 24.47
N GLY A 288 112.05 -101.49 25.18
CA GLY A 288 110.67 -101.82 24.78
C GLY A 288 109.76 -100.59 24.79
N GLU A 289 109.88 -99.72 25.78
CA GLU A 289 109.19 -98.42 25.85
C GLU A 289 109.65 -97.49 24.73
N GLY A 290 110.94 -97.52 24.36
CA GLY A 290 111.45 -96.80 23.18
C GLY A 290 110.83 -97.25 21.86
N LYS A 291 110.54 -98.56 21.71
CA LYS A 291 109.83 -99.10 20.54
C LYS A 291 108.35 -98.69 20.52
N VAL A 292 107.69 -98.69 21.67
CA VAL A 292 106.30 -98.21 21.79
C VAL A 292 106.20 -96.71 21.49
N LEU A 293 107.17 -95.91 21.95
CA LEU A 293 107.23 -94.47 21.64
C LEU A 293 107.44 -94.21 20.15
N LEU A 294 108.31 -94.97 19.48
CA LEU A 294 108.50 -94.89 18.03
C LEU A 294 107.24 -95.30 17.25
N GLN A 295 106.54 -96.34 17.70
CA GLN A 295 105.25 -96.76 17.13
C GLN A 295 104.21 -95.64 17.28
N LEU A 296 104.15 -95.00 18.45
CA LEU A 296 103.26 -93.88 18.75
C LEU A 296 103.57 -92.64 17.89
N TYR A 297 104.86 -92.32 17.68
CA TYR A 297 105.27 -91.28 16.73
C TYR A 297 104.85 -91.62 15.30
N HIS A 298 104.93 -92.89 14.91
CA HIS A 298 104.49 -93.35 13.59
C HIS A 298 102.97 -93.22 13.43
N ASP A 299 102.19 -93.56 14.46
CA ASP A 299 100.74 -93.44 14.50
C ASP A 299 100.30 -91.98 14.50
N ASN A 300 100.96 -91.11 15.27
CA ASN A 300 100.73 -89.66 15.22
C ASN A 300 101.06 -89.08 13.84
N MET A 301 102.14 -89.53 13.20
CA MET A 301 102.48 -89.08 11.85
C MET A 301 101.43 -89.55 10.82
N ASN A 302 100.82 -90.72 11.02
CA ASN A 302 99.70 -91.20 10.22
C ASN A 302 98.41 -90.41 10.48
N LEU A 303 98.11 -90.05 11.73
CA LEU A 303 96.98 -89.19 12.10
C LEU A 303 97.11 -87.80 11.47
N VAL A 304 98.30 -87.20 11.53
CA VAL A 304 98.60 -85.91 10.90
C VAL A 304 98.44 -86.01 9.38
N LYS A 305 98.91 -87.09 8.74
CA LYS A 305 98.66 -87.35 7.31
C LYS A 305 97.16 -87.47 6.99
N SER A 306 96.38 -88.11 7.86
CA SER A 306 94.92 -88.20 7.71
C SER A 306 94.26 -86.83 7.80
N LYS A 307 94.58 -86.03 8.83
CA LYS A 307 94.04 -84.66 8.95
C LYS A 307 94.42 -83.76 7.78
N ILE A 308 95.65 -83.89 7.25
CA ILE A 308 96.06 -83.17 6.04
C ILE A 308 95.23 -83.61 4.82
N LYS A 309 94.91 -84.91 4.72
CA LYS A 309 94.03 -85.43 3.66
C LYS A 309 92.61 -84.90 3.81
N ASP A 310 92.08 -84.85 5.02
CA ASP A 310 90.74 -84.32 5.31
C ASP A 310 90.67 -82.82 5.00
N PHE A 311 91.65 -82.03 5.41
CA PHE A 311 91.75 -80.62 5.02
C PHE A 311 91.86 -80.43 3.50
N LYS A 312 92.54 -81.35 2.80
CA LYS A 312 92.63 -81.31 1.33
C LYS A 312 91.30 -81.64 0.66
N ILE A 313 90.49 -82.52 1.26
CA ILE A 313 89.12 -82.84 0.82
C ILE A 313 88.20 -81.65 1.07
N GLU A 314 88.26 -81.06 2.27
CA GLU A 314 87.46 -79.90 2.66
C GLU A 314 87.76 -78.67 1.78
N ALA A 315 89.04 -78.37 1.54
CA ALA A 315 89.45 -77.32 0.60
C ALA A 315 88.97 -77.59 -0.83
N LYS A 316 88.94 -78.85 -1.27
CA LYS A 316 88.39 -79.24 -2.58
C LYS A 316 86.87 -79.04 -2.62
N LEU A 317 86.17 -79.34 -1.52
CA LEU A 317 84.72 -79.13 -1.38
C LEU A 317 84.36 -77.64 -1.46
N VAL A 318 85.07 -76.79 -0.71
CA VAL A 318 84.92 -75.33 -0.75
C VAL A 318 85.20 -74.80 -2.16
N ARG A 319 86.29 -75.25 -2.81
CA ARG A 319 86.58 -74.88 -4.21
C ARG A 319 85.47 -75.32 -5.18
N THR A 320 84.89 -76.50 -4.98
CA THR A 320 83.80 -77.00 -5.83
C THR A 320 82.51 -76.19 -5.62
N GLN A 321 82.21 -75.79 -4.38
CA GLN A 321 81.09 -74.91 -4.07
C GLN A 321 81.29 -73.51 -4.67
N ALA A 322 82.48 -72.93 -4.55
CA ALA A 322 82.81 -71.64 -5.16
C ALA A 322 82.67 -71.68 -6.69
N LEU A 323 83.14 -72.77 -7.34
CA LEU A 323 82.97 -72.96 -8.79
C LEU A 323 81.49 -73.12 -9.18
N ARG A 324 80.68 -73.83 -8.39
CA ARG A 324 79.23 -73.94 -8.62
C ARG A 324 78.51 -72.59 -8.48
N GLU A 325 78.88 -71.77 -7.51
CA GLU A 325 78.33 -70.42 -7.39
C GLU A 325 78.82 -69.52 -8.53
N MET A 326 80.08 -69.62 -8.96
CA MET A 326 80.56 -68.93 -10.17
C MET A 326 79.77 -69.34 -11.42
N ASP A 327 79.55 -70.64 -11.63
CA ASP A 327 78.78 -71.12 -12.79
C ASP A 327 77.30 -70.72 -12.68
N ARG A 328 76.70 -70.72 -11.48
CA ARG A 328 75.34 -70.20 -11.25
C ARG A 328 75.24 -68.72 -11.61
N VAL A 329 76.21 -67.91 -11.18
CA VAL A 329 76.31 -66.48 -11.54
C VAL A 329 76.50 -66.33 -13.05
N ARG A 330 77.33 -67.16 -13.68
CA ARG A 330 77.59 -67.15 -15.13
C ARG A 330 76.37 -67.58 -15.96
N VAL A 331 75.53 -68.50 -15.46
CA VAL A 331 74.24 -68.91 -16.05
C VAL A 331 73.17 -67.82 -15.89
N LEU A 332 73.13 -67.14 -14.74
CA LEU A 332 72.27 -65.96 -14.53
C LEU A 332 72.67 -64.77 -15.41
N LEU A 333 73.93 -64.73 -15.86
CA LEU A 333 74.52 -63.64 -16.65
C LEU A 333 74.48 -63.84 -18.17
N GLY A 334 73.86 -64.91 -18.71
CA GLY A 334 73.50 -65.14 -20.12
C GLY A 334 74.40 -64.56 -21.22
N ASN A 335 74.97 -65.42 -22.08
CA ASN A 335 75.88 -65.06 -23.18
C ASN A 335 75.69 -63.64 -23.77
N ASN A 336 76.67 -62.77 -23.51
CA ASN A 336 76.90 -61.43 -24.08
C ASN A 336 76.24 -60.20 -23.40
N GLY A 337 76.41 -60.04 -22.09
CA GLY A 337 76.66 -58.69 -21.52
C GLY A 337 75.47 -57.71 -21.44
N TYR A 338 74.24 -58.21 -21.46
CA TYR A 338 73.03 -57.39 -21.26
C TYR A 338 72.11 -58.04 -20.22
N PHE A 339 71.65 -57.25 -19.24
CA PHE A 339 70.57 -57.67 -18.34
C PHE A 339 69.23 -57.18 -18.89
N ILE A 340 68.20 -58.03 -18.80
CA ILE A 340 66.80 -57.65 -18.96
C ILE A 340 66.18 -57.61 -17.56
N LYS A 341 65.80 -56.42 -17.10
CA LYS A 341 64.99 -56.23 -15.89
C LYS A 341 63.78 -55.39 -16.29
N ASN A 342 62.57 -55.95 -16.12
CA ASN A 342 61.30 -55.32 -16.49
C ASN A 342 61.14 -54.94 -17.99
N GLY A 343 61.76 -55.71 -18.89
CA GLY A 343 61.52 -55.58 -20.34
C GLY A 343 62.44 -54.61 -21.09
N GLU A 344 63.37 -53.93 -20.42
CA GLU A 344 64.35 -53.03 -21.06
C GLU A 344 65.79 -53.53 -20.90
N VAL A 345 66.61 -53.27 -21.92
CA VAL A 345 68.01 -53.69 -22.02
C VAL A 345 68.89 -52.68 -21.27
N VAL A 346 69.52 -53.11 -20.18
CA VAL A 346 70.43 -52.26 -19.39
C VAL A 346 71.88 -52.73 -19.61
N LYS A 347 72.77 -51.79 -19.98
CA LYS A 347 74.20 -52.05 -20.20
C LYS A 347 74.95 -52.08 -18.88
N VAL A 348 75.73 -53.13 -18.64
CA VAL A 348 76.51 -53.30 -17.41
C VAL A 348 77.76 -52.42 -17.44
N ASP A 349 78.00 -51.70 -16.35
CA ASP A 349 79.25 -50.99 -16.09
C ASP A 349 80.37 -52.00 -15.77
N ILE A 350 81.37 -52.06 -16.64
CA ILE A 350 82.43 -53.07 -16.64
C ILE A 350 83.40 -52.85 -15.45
N GLU A 351 83.51 -51.63 -14.90
CA GLU A 351 84.37 -51.33 -13.76
C GLU A 351 83.80 -51.87 -12.44
N SER A 352 82.49 -51.78 -12.25
CA SER A 352 81.78 -52.37 -11.10
C SER A 352 81.81 -53.91 -11.13
N TYR A 353 81.94 -54.52 -12.31
CA TYR A 353 82.05 -55.99 -12.47
C TYR A 353 83.43 -56.53 -12.02
N ASN A 354 84.52 -55.85 -12.38
CA ASN A 354 85.87 -56.32 -12.03
C ASN A 354 86.18 -56.16 -10.54
N SER A 355 85.58 -55.18 -9.87
CA SER A 355 85.75 -54.95 -8.42
C SER A 355 85.05 -56.02 -7.57
N ALA A 356 83.93 -56.60 -8.05
CA ALA A 356 83.24 -57.72 -7.41
C ALA A 356 83.99 -59.06 -7.57
N VAL A 357 84.68 -59.27 -8.69
CA VAL A 357 85.45 -60.52 -8.96
C VAL A 357 86.73 -60.61 -8.11
N MET A 358 87.33 -59.46 -7.75
CA MET A 358 88.57 -59.42 -6.96
C MET A 358 88.34 -59.47 -5.43
N ASN A 359 87.12 -59.24 -4.94
CA ASN A 359 86.80 -59.16 -3.50
C ASN A 359 85.62 -60.07 -3.10
N ALA A 360 85.74 -61.37 -3.37
CA ALA A 360 84.80 -62.39 -2.83
C ALA A 360 85.01 -62.61 -1.31
N GLY A 361 84.83 -61.55 -0.52
CA GLY A 361 84.99 -61.55 0.93
C GLY A 361 84.36 -60.40 1.70
N ALA A 362 83.76 -59.39 1.06
CA ALA A 362 83.09 -58.29 1.75
C ALA A 362 81.78 -57.89 1.05
N GLN A 363 80.71 -57.71 1.82
CA GLN A 363 79.42 -57.19 1.34
C GLN A 363 79.62 -55.81 0.71
N VAL A 364 79.16 -55.62 -0.53
CA VAL A 364 79.14 -54.30 -1.17
C VAL A 364 77.70 -53.95 -1.56
N GLU A 365 77.27 -52.80 -1.08
CA GLU A 365 75.95 -52.17 -1.26
C GLU A 365 75.87 -51.53 -2.65
N ILE A 366 74.85 -51.90 -3.46
CA ILE A 366 74.65 -51.33 -4.80
C ILE A 366 73.76 -50.09 -4.68
N LYS A 367 74.31 -48.91 -4.96
CA LYS A 367 73.52 -47.68 -5.18
C LYS A 367 72.98 -47.64 -6.60
N VAL A 368 71.67 -47.42 -6.72
CA VAL A 368 71.00 -47.22 -8.01
C VAL A 368 70.74 -45.72 -8.17
N GLU A 369 71.35 -45.10 -9.17
CA GLU A 369 70.96 -43.75 -9.62
C GLU A 369 70.03 -43.89 -10.82
N ASN A 370 68.79 -43.43 -10.65
CA ASN A 370 67.85 -43.27 -11.76
C ASN A 370 68.10 -41.91 -12.42
N PHE A 371 68.36 -41.91 -13.72
CA PHE A 371 68.22 -40.70 -14.54
C PHE A 371 67.08 -40.88 -15.56
N LYS A 372 66.29 -39.80 -15.64
CA LYS A 372 65.00 -39.56 -16.31
C LYS A 372 64.73 -40.27 -17.63
#